data_AF-A0A814FSP1-F1
#
_entry.id   AF-A0A814FSP1-F1
#
_cell.length_a   1.000
_cell.length_b   1.000
_cell.length_c   1.000
_cell.angle_alpha   90.00
_cell.angle_beta   90.00
_cell.angle_gamma   90.00
#
_symmetry.space_group_name_H-M   'P 1'
#
loop_
_entity.id
_entity.type
_entity.pdbx_description
1 polymer ?
#
loop_
_entity_poly.entity_id
_entity_poly.type
_entity_poly.pdbx_seq_one_letter_code
_entity_poly.pdbx_strand_id
1 'polypeptide(L)'
;MSSMRNSHVRSVRVTVAVFLAKLRLALSNRVLAALFHLDNERVVSHIVRQVRTALMKDFVPFHLGLQHINRQTAIEQYQTTVATILHTNKPKQLCVVADETYLFIQKSSNNQLQRKCYSMHKHRNLVKPMILTATVSLLLEILLVNGQIKQWKYFNQTIQNSSLRFISSYLDITCALINAFRPRLVSDILAGSEIAYRMLEKFNQQNDIQIRLSQVAKE
;
A
#
# COMPACT_ATOMS: atom_id res chain seq x y z
N MET A 1 2.92 16.07 -14.81
CA MET A 1 3.06 15.00 -15.83
C MET A 1 3.54 15.62 -17.13
N SER A 2 4.86 15.68 -17.32
CA SER A 2 5.52 16.26 -18.50
C SER A 2 5.58 15.26 -19.67
N SER A 3 5.46 13.97 -19.41
CA SER A 3 5.52 12.89 -20.40
C SER A 3 4.22 12.65 -21.18
N MET A 4 3.09 13.26 -20.77
CA MET A 4 1.83 13.16 -21.50
C MET A 4 1.46 14.49 -22.14
N ARG A 5 1.00 14.43 -23.38
CA ARG A 5 0.51 15.58 -24.15
C ARG A 5 -0.99 15.43 -24.41
N ASN A 6 -1.69 16.56 -24.47
CA ASN A 6 -3.06 16.58 -24.98
C ASN A 6 -3.07 16.14 -26.45
N SER A 7 -4.11 15.43 -26.86
CA SER A 7 -4.42 15.25 -28.28
C SER A 7 -5.70 15.99 -28.62
N HIS A 8 -5.98 16.12 -29.93
CA HIS A 8 -7.24 16.69 -30.42
C HIS A 8 -8.49 15.96 -29.92
N VAL A 9 -8.34 14.68 -29.55
CA VAL A 9 -9.45 13.80 -29.13
C VAL A 9 -9.54 13.68 -27.60
N ARG A 10 -8.44 13.83 -26.87
CA ARG A 10 -8.41 13.61 -25.42
C ARG A 10 -7.45 14.53 -24.68
N SER A 11 -7.93 15.07 -23.57
CA SER A 11 -7.09 15.80 -22.63
C SER A 11 -6.38 14.85 -21.67
N VAL A 12 -5.23 15.27 -21.13
CA VAL A 12 -4.50 14.54 -20.09
C VAL A 12 -5.41 14.29 -18.87
N ARG A 13 -6.25 15.27 -18.51
CA ARG A 13 -7.21 15.15 -17.39
C ARG A 13 -8.17 13.98 -17.58
N VAL A 14 -8.77 13.82 -18.76
CA VAL A 14 -9.69 12.71 -19.05
C VAL A 14 -8.96 11.37 -18.98
N THR A 15 -7.75 11.28 -19.54
CA THR A 15 -6.97 10.02 -19.49
C THR A 15 -6.62 9.59 -18.07
N VAL A 16 -6.23 10.54 -17.21
CA VAL A 16 -5.98 10.29 -15.79
C VAL A 16 -7.28 9.89 -15.08
N ALA A 17 -8.40 10.55 -15.37
CA ALA A 17 -9.70 10.19 -14.80
C ALA A 17 -10.12 8.75 -15.15
N VAL A 18 -9.93 8.31 -16.40
CA VAL A 18 -10.18 6.91 -16.82
C VAL A 18 -9.32 5.94 -16.01
N PHE A 19 -8.04 6.24 -15.84
CA PHE A 19 -7.12 5.40 -15.08
C PHE A 19 -7.51 5.32 -13.59
N LEU A 20 -7.82 6.47 -12.97
CA LEU A 20 -8.25 6.52 -11.58
C LEU A 20 -9.58 5.80 -11.36
N ALA A 21 -10.54 5.97 -12.26
CA ALA A 21 -11.81 5.24 -12.23
C ALA A 21 -11.58 3.72 -12.30
N LYS A 22 -10.65 3.26 -13.15
CA LYS A 22 -10.28 1.85 -13.22
C LYS A 22 -9.77 1.31 -11.89
N LEU A 23 -8.86 2.03 -11.22
CA LEU A 23 -8.28 1.56 -9.96
C LEU A 23 -9.25 1.71 -8.78
N ARG A 24 -9.97 2.83 -8.69
CA ARG A 24 -10.91 3.13 -7.59
C ARG A 24 -12.15 2.29 -7.64
N LEU A 25 -12.73 2.12 -8.82
CA LEU A 25 -14.05 1.50 -9.01
C LEU A 25 -13.97 0.07 -9.55
N ALA A 26 -12.78 -0.38 -9.96
CA ALA A 26 -12.55 -1.73 -10.49
C ALA A 26 -13.32 -2.05 -11.79
N LEU A 27 -13.63 -1.03 -12.59
CA LEU A 27 -14.45 -1.18 -13.79
C LEU A 27 -13.73 -1.90 -14.94
N SER A 28 -14.49 -2.65 -15.72
CA SER A 28 -14.02 -3.27 -16.96
C SER A 28 -13.72 -2.21 -18.02
N ASN A 29 -12.87 -2.55 -19.00
CA ASN A 29 -12.56 -1.61 -20.08
C ASN A 29 -13.81 -1.26 -20.90
N ARG A 30 -14.77 -2.19 -21.03
CA ARG A 30 -16.06 -1.94 -21.68
C ARG A 30 -16.86 -0.86 -20.99
N VAL A 31 -17.01 -0.96 -19.68
CA VAL A 31 -17.77 0.01 -18.88
C VAL A 31 -17.06 1.36 -18.90
N LEU A 32 -15.73 1.39 -18.79
CA LEU A 32 -14.96 2.63 -18.91
C LEU A 32 -15.10 3.27 -20.30
N ALA A 33 -15.13 2.47 -21.37
CA ALA A 33 -15.33 3.01 -22.71
C ALA A 33 -16.70 3.67 -22.84
N ALA A 34 -17.76 3.03 -22.33
CA ALA A 34 -19.10 3.59 -22.32
C ALA A 34 -19.19 4.87 -21.46
N LEU A 35 -18.66 4.85 -20.23
CA LEU A 35 -18.75 5.97 -19.29
C LEU A 35 -18.00 7.23 -19.76
N PHE A 36 -16.91 7.05 -20.50
CA PHE A 36 -16.06 8.15 -20.98
C PHE A 36 -16.26 8.44 -22.48
N HIS A 37 -17.29 7.86 -23.11
CA HIS A 37 -17.59 8.01 -24.53
C HIS A 37 -16.38 7.74 -25.44
N LEU A 38 -15.67 6.64 -25.16
CA LEU A 38 -14.51 6.20 -25.95
C LEU A 38 -14.92 5.10 -26.92
N ASP A 39 -14.29 5.07 -28.09
CA ASP A 39 -14.67 4.18 -29.20
C ASP A 39 -14.72 2.70 -28.82
N ASN A 40 -13.75 2.22 -28.03
CA ASN A 40 -13.66 0.81 -27.66
C ASN A 40 -12.74 0.54 -26.45
N GLU A 41 -12.76 -0.72 -26.01
CA GLU A 41 -11.94 -1.24 -24.90
C GLU A 41 -10.43 -1.17 -25.14
N ARG A 42 -9.99 -1.19 -26.41
CA ARG A 42 -8.56 -1.11 -26.77
C ARG A 42 -8.02 0.29 -26.53
N VAL A 43 -8.83 1.33 -26.80
CA VAL A 43 -8.50 2.72 -26.46
C VAL A 43 -8.30 2.87 -24.95
N VAL A 44 -9.19 2.30 -24.13
CA VAL A 44 -9.04 2.29 -22.67
C VAL A 44 -7.74 1.59 -22.24
N SER A 45 -7.45 0.42 -22.79
CA SER A 45 -6.19 -0.31 -22.50
C SER A 45 -4.95 0.54 -22.83
N HIS A 46 -4.98 1.24 -23.97
CA HIS A 46 -3.91 2.13 -24.38
C HIS A 46 -3.76 3.33 -23.43
N ILE A 47 -4.87 3.96 -23.02
CA ILE A 47 -4.89 5.05 -22.04
C ILE A 47 -4.29 4.58 -20.71
N VAL A 48 -4.73 3.44 -20.19
CA VAL A 48 -4.25 2.88 -18.92
C VAL A 48 -2.75 2.63 -18.96
N ARG A 49 -2.24 2.10 -20.09
CA ARG A 49 -0.80 1.92 -20.30
C ARG A 49 -0.05 3.25 -20.31
N GLN A 50 -0.52 4.24 -21.07
CA GLN A 50 0.13 5.56 -21.17
C GLN A 50 0.18 6.26 -19.82
N VAL A 51 -0.95 6.32 -19.12
CA VAL A 51 -1.04 6.98 -17.80
C VAL A 51 -0.17 6.25 -16.78
N ARG A 52 -0.17 4.91 -16.76
CA ARG A 52 0.72 4.14 -15.88
C ARG A 52 2.18 4.51 -16.11
N THR A 53 2.64 4.47 -17.36
CA THR A 53 4.05 4.80 -17.70
C THR A 53 4.40 6.23 -17.31
N ALA A 54 3.49 7.18 -17.56
CA ALA A 54 3.70 8.57 -17.21
C ALA A 54 3.74 8.82 -15.70
N LEU A 55 2.85 8.20 -14.93
CA LEU A 55 2.83 8.34 -13.46
C LEU A 55 4.05 7.68 -12.82
N MET A 56 4.47 6.51 -13.30
CA MET A 56 5.70 5.85 -12.82
C MET A 56 6.94 6.72 -13.05
N LYS A 57 6.99 7.51 -14.14
CA LYS A 57 8.12 8.38 -14.46
C LYS A 57 8.06 9.73 -13.75
N ASP A 58 6.90 10.39 -13.80
CA ASP A 58 6.78 11.81 -13.48
C ASP A 58 6.12 12.09 -12.11
N PHE A 59 5.61 11.07 -11.42
CA PHE A 59 4.83 11.26 -10.19
C PHE A 59 5.32 10.39 -9.03
N VAL A 60 5.48 9.08 -9.27
CA VAL A 60 5.89 8.12 -8.23
C VAL A 60 7.22 8.50 -7.55
N PRO A 61 8.31 8.86 -8.29
CA PRO A 61 9.59 9.16 -7.66
C PRO A 61 9.57 10.37 -6.72
N PHE A 62 8.56 11.23 -6.82
CA PHE A 62 8.41 12.43 -5.98
C PHE A 62 7.58 12.19 -4.73
N HIS A 63 6.88 11.06 -4.63
CA HIS A 63 5.90 10.80 -3.55
C HIS A 63 6.01 9.38 -2.97
N LEU A 64 6.94 8.56 -3.44
CA LEU A 64 7.15 7.20 -2.95
C LEU A 64 8.63 6.81 -3.13
N GLY A 65 9.14 5.97 -2.24
CA GLY A 65 10.53 5.51 -2.25
C GLY A 65 11.42 6.34 -1.33
N LEU A 66 12.56 5.80 -0.91
CA LEU A 66 13.45 6.49 0.04
C LEU A 66 14.14 7.74 -0.55
N GLN A 67 14.03 7.95 -1.86
CA GLN A 67 14.70 9.06 -2.55
C GLN A 67 13.98 10.40 -2.39
N HIS A 68 12.66 10.40 -2.15
CA HIS A 68 11.87 11.64 -2.04
C HIS A 68 11.85 12.25 -0.63
N ILE A 69 12.29 11.50 0.39
CA ILE A 69 12.30 11.94 1.78
C ILE A 69 13.67 11.72 2.41
N ASN A 70 14.18 12.73 3.11
CA ASN A 70 15.41 12.58 3.89
C ASN A 70 15.12 11.92 5.25
N ARG A 71 16.14 11.30 5.84
CA ARG A 71 16.01 10.59 7.12
C ARG A 71 15.54 11.48 8.27
N GLN A 72 16.00 12.74 8.33
CA GLN A 72 15.66 13.65 9.42
C GLN A 72 14.16 13.98 9.40
N THR A 73 13.62 14.33 8.24
CA THR A 73 12.20 14.55 7.99
C THR A 73 11.38 13.28 8.26
N ALA A 74 11.88 12.09 7.89
CA ALA A 74 11.20 10.83 8.19
C ALA A 74 11.00 10.63 9.71
N ILE A 75 12.00 10.96 10.52
CA ILE A 75 11.94 10.81 11.98
C ILE A 75 11.06 11.91 12.60
N GLU A 76 11.29 13.17 12.23
CA GLU A 76 10.59 14.30 12.84
C GLU A 76 9.09 14.36 12.49
N GLN A 77 8.73 14.01 11.25
CA GLN A 77 7.36 14.18 10.76
C GLN A 77 6.56 12.88 10.72
N TYR A 78 7.23 11.73 10.74
CA TYR A 78 6.59 10.44 10.50
C TYR A 78 6.97 9.35 11.51
N GLN A 79 7.79 9.67 12.52
CA GLN A 79 7.96 8.80 13.67
C GLN A 79 7.13 9.26 14.85
N THR A 80 6.37 8.36 15.48
CA THR A 80 5.64 8.69 16.70
C THR A 80 6.58 8.69 17.90
N THR A 81 6.24 9.49 18.91
CA THR A 81 6.95 9.51 20.19
C THR A 81 6.91 8.12 20.85
N VAL A 82 5.77 7.44 20.78
CA VAL A 82 5.59 6.08 21.31
C VAL A 82 6.55 5.09 20.66
N ALA A 83 6.62 5.07 19.32
CA ALA A 83 7.50 4.13 18.62
C ALA A 83 8.99 4.43 18.88
N THR A 84 9.34 5.71 19.06
CA THR A 84 10.68 6.10 19.47
C THR A 84 11.03 5.49 20.84
N ILE A 85 10.16 5.67 21.84
CA ILE A 85 10.38 5.16 23.20
C ILE A 85 10.42 3.62 23.24
N LEU A 86 9.51 2.95 22.54
CA LEU A 86 9.34 1.49 22.64
C LEU A 86 10.28 0.69 21.74
N HIS A 87 10.71 1.24 20.61
CA HIS A 87 11.35 0.46 19.53
C HIS A 87 12.69 1.02 19.06
N THR A 88 13.24 2.05 19.72
CA THR A 88 14.56 2.58 19.39
C THR A 88 15.45 2.67 20.62
N ASN A 89 16.76 2.45 20.41
CA ASN A 89 17.76 2.53 21.48
C ASN A 89 18.91 3.49 21.15
N LYS A 90 18.88 4.08 19.95
CA LYS A 90 19.88 5.05 19.47
C LYS A 90 19.21 6.33 19.02
N PRO A 91 19.86 7.49 19.22
CA PRO A 91 19.35 8.75 18.67
C PRO A 91 19.25 8.65 17.15
N LYS A 92 18.19 9.24 16.60
CA LYS A 92 17.90 9.29 15.15
C LYS A 92 17.77 7.90 14.48
N GLN A 93 17.33 6.89 15.23
CA GLN A 93 16.95 5.60 14.66
C GLN A 93 15.52 5.65 14.12
N LEU A 94 15.34 5.22 12.87
CA LEU A 94 14.03 5.13 12.24
C LEU A 94 13.43 3.75 12.54
N CYS A 95 12.22 3.73 13.10
CA CYS A 95 11.40 2.54 13.23
C CYS A 95 10.53 2.39 11.97
N VAL A 96 10.60 1.21 11.35
CA VAL A 96 9.86 0.88 10.14
C VAL A 96 8.94 -0.30 10.46
N VAL A 97 7.68 -0.17 10.08
CA VAL A 97 6.70 -1.25 10.19
C VAL A 97 6.66 -1.99 8.86
N ALA A 98 6.91 -3.30 8.94
CA ALA A 98 6.72 -4.20 7.83
C ALA A 98 5.49 -5.09 8.03
N ASP A 99 4.59 -5.09 7.06
CA ASP A 99 3.36 -5.91 7.04
C ASP A 99 3.29 -6.69 5.72
N GLU A 100 2.39 -7.65 5.57
CA GLU A 100 2.11 -8.27 4.27
C GLU A 100 0.62 -8.20 4.00
N THR A 101 0.24 -7.92 2.76
CA THR A 101 -1.17 -7.95 2.37
C THR A 101 -1.42 -8.88 1.20
N TYR A 102 -2.58 -9.52 1.22
CA TYR A 102 -2.96 -10.51 0.23
C TYR A 102 -3.71 -9.84 -0.91
N LEU A 103 -3.23 -10.01 -2.15
CA LEU A 103 -3.99 -9.66 -3.35
C LEU A 103 -4.42 -10.95 -4.05
N PHE A 104 -5.74 -11.17 -4.14
CA PHE A 104 -6.27 -12.35 -4.81
C PHE A 104 -6.12 -12.23 -6.33
N ILE A 105 -5.73 -13.34 -6.96
CA ILE A 105 -5.54 -13.41 -8.40
C ILE A 105 -6.32 -14.59 -8.98
N GLN A 106 -6.62 -14.54 -10.27
CA GLN A 106 -7.23 -15.66 -10.96
C GLN A 106 -6.28 -16.87 -11.01
N LYS A 107 -6.84 -18.08 -11.14
CA LYS A 107 -6.04 -19.29 -11.40
C LYS A 107 -5.34 -19.12 -12.75
N SER A 108 -4.02 -19.29 -12.78
CA SER A 108 -3.23 -19.22 -14.02
C SER A 108 -3.29 -20.54 -14.77
N SER A 109 -3.32 -20.50 -16.10
CA SER A 109 -3.11 -21.69 -16.96
C SER A 109 -1.64 -22.15 -16.94
N ASN A 110 -0.71 -21.29 -16.54
CA ASN A 110 0.68 -21.68 -16.30
C ASN A 110 0.79 -22.40 -14.96
N ASN A 111 0.98 -23.71 -15.00
CA ASN A 111 1.09 -24.58 -13.83
C ASN A 111 2.20 -24.14 -12.84
N GLN A 112 3.33 -23.63 -13.33
CA GLN A 112 4.41 -23.15 -12.46
C GLN A 112 3.97 -21.91 -11.70
N LEU A 113 3.38 -20.92 -12.38
CA LEU A 113 2.88 -19.71 -11.74
C LEU A 113 1.70 -20.02 -10.79
N GLN A 114 0.80 -20.91 -11.19
CA GLN A 114 -0.32 -21.34 -10.36
C GLN A 114 0.18 -21.92 -9.02
N ARG A 115 1.17 -22.83 -9.05
CA ARG A 115 1.74 -23.41 -7.83
C ARG A 115 2.44 -22.36 -6.97
N LYS A 116 3.21 -21.46 -7.58
CA LYS A 116 3.91 -20.36 -6.87
C LYS A 116 2.95 -19.40 -6.16
N CYS A 117 1.80 -19.13 -6.76
CA CYS A 117 0.83 -18.18 -6.21
C CYS A 117 -0.24 -18.87 -5.34
N TYR A 118 -0.28 -20.19 -5.21
CA TYR A 118 -1.31 -20.86 -4.42
C TYR A 118 -0.97 -20.80 -2.92
N SER A 119 -1.86 -20.24 -2.11
CA SER A 119 -1.73 -20.23 -0.66
C SER A 119 -2.49 -21.41 -0.06
N MET A 120 -1.80 -22.28 0.68
CA MET A 120 -2.44 -23.36 1.44
C MET A 120 -3.33 -22.80 2.55
N HIS A 121 -2.89 -21.74 3.23
CA HIS A 121 -3.66 -21.11 4.32
C HIS A 121 -4.96 -20.43 3.85
N LYS A 122 -4.98 -19.87 2.63
CA LYS A 122 -6.18 -19.21 2.07
C LYS A 122 -6.92 -20.04 1.03
N HIS A 123 -6.43 -21.25 0.75
CA HIS A 123 -6.94 -22.16 -0.28
C HIS A 123 -7.23 -21.50 -1.64
N ARG A 124 -6.39 -20.54 -2.04
CA ARG A 124 -6.59 -19.73 -3.25
C ARG A 124 -5.30 -19.12 -3.79
N ASN A 125 -5.29 -18.81 -5.08
CA ASN A 125 -4.21 -18.06 -5.73
C ASN A 125 -4.19 -16.59 -5.28
N LEU A 126 -3.02 -16.14 -4.84
CA LEU A 126 -2.76 -14.78 -4.40
C LEU A 126 -1.30 -14.39 -4.63
N VAL A 127 -1.03 -13.09 -4.59
CA VAL A 127 0.31 -12.54 -4.39
C VAL A 127 0.35 -11.84 -3.03
N LYS A 128 1.54 -11.82 -2.42
CA LYS A 128 1.78 -11.20 -1.10
C LYS A 128 2.76 -10.04 -1.21
N PRO A 129 2.28 -8.86 -1.58
CA PRO A 129 3.04 -7.64 -1.42
C PRO A 129 3.48 -7.38 0.06
N MET A 130 4.80 -7.25 0.34
CA MET A 130 5.41 -6.96 1.67
C MET A 130 5.82 -5.51 1.90
N ILE A 131 5.22 -4.91 2.92
CA ILE A 131 5.01 -3.51 3.27
C ILE A 131 6.17 -2.86 4.01
N LEU A 132 6.48 -1.59 3.74
CA LEU A 132 7.44 -0.79 4.52
C LEU A 132 6.90 0.62 4.73
N THR A 133 6.53 0.92 5.97
CA THR A 133 5.97 2.22 6.36
C THR A 133 6.71 2.79 7.55
N ALA A 134 6.81 4.11 7.64
CA ALA A 134 7.17 4.75 8.89
C ALA A 134 6.03 4.55 9.92
N THR A 135 6.30 4.79 11.20
CA THR A 135 5.31 4.53 12.27
C THR A 135 4.06 5.41 12.17
N VAL A 136 4.16 6.58 11.54
CA VAL A 136 3.04 7.34 10.99
C VAL A 136 2.99 7.06 9.49
N SER A 137 1.78 7.04 8.92
CA SER A 137 1.38 6.50 7.59
C SER A 137 2.10 6.97 6.32
N LEU A 138 3.34 7.44 6.39
CA LEU A 138 4.20 7.60 5.23
C LEU A 138 4.65 6.24 4.72
N LEU A 139 4.32 5.97 3.47
CA LEU A 139 4.82 4.83 2.73
C LEU A 139 6.23 5.17 2.23
N LEU A 140 7.24 4.49 2.76
CA LEU A 140 8.66 4.75 2.48
C LEU A 140 9.14 4.05 1.21
N GLU A 141 8.59 2.89 0.91
CA GLU A 141 8.75 2.13 -0.32
C GLU A 141 7.39 1.44 -0.57
N ILE A 142 7.10 0.85 -1.75
CA ILE A 142 5.93 -0.03 -1.78
C ILE A 142 6.27 -1.08 -0.74
N LEU A 143 5.45 -1.13 0.29
CA LEU A 143 4.22 -1.90 0.32
C LEU A 143 3.49 -1.38 1.63
N LEU A 144 2.23 -1.70 1.90
CA LEU A 144 1.06 -0.88 2.28
C LEU A 144 0.54 -0.81 3.76
N VAL A 145 -0.19 0.26 4.14
CA VAL A 145 -1.19 0.14 5.23
C VAL A 145 -2.39 -0.64 4.67
N ASN A 146 -2.58 -1.89 5.12
CA ASN A 146 -3.54 -2.85 4.56
C ASN A 146 -4.96 -2.25 4.34
N GLY A 147 -5.46 -1.45 5.28
CA GLY A 147 -6.77 -0.81 5.19
C GLY A 147 -6.93 0.18 4.03
N GLN A 148 -5.93 0.99 3.70
CA GLN A 148 -6.08 2.07 2.71
C GLN A 148 -6.08 1.56 1.27
N ILE A 149 -5.25 0.56 0.96
CA ILE A 149 -5.24 -0.02 -0.40
C ILE A 149 -6.51 -0.81 -0.66
N LYS A 150 -7.08 -1.48 0.34
CA LYS A 150 -8.34 -2.19 0.17
C LYS A 150 -9.53 -1.25 -0.11
N GLN A 151 -9.41 0.06 0.13
CA GLN A 151 -10.40 1.04 -0.33
C GLN A 151 -10.42 1.20 -1.86
N TRP A 152 -9.32 0.88 -2.55
CA TRP A 152 -9.26 0.85 -4.00
C TRP A 152 -9.79 -0.48 -4.49
N LYS A 153 -11.01 -0.48 -5.05
CA LYS A 153 -11.73 -1.72 -5.38
C LYS A 153 -10.92 -2.67 -6.25
N TYR A 154 -10.02 -2.15 -7.09
CA TYR A 154 -9.14 -2.97 -7.94
C TYR A 154 -8.28 -3.98 -7.14
N PHE A 155 -7.81 -3.60 -5.94
CA PHE A 155 -7.00 -4.47 -5.06
C PHE A 155 -7.84 -5.30 -4.07
N ASN A 156 -9.14 -5.02 -3.98
CA ASN A 156 -10.08 -5.78 -3.16
C ASN A 156 -10.74 -6.94 -3.95
N GLN A 157 -10.79 -6.82 -5.27
CA GLN A 157 -11.32 -7.89 -6.12
C GLN A 157 -10.26 -8.93 -6.51
N THR A 158 -10.69 -9.97 -7.23
CA THR A 158 -9.78 -10.94 -7.84
C THR A 158 -9.17 -10.36 -9.11
N ILE A 159 -7.85 -10.15 -9.11
CA ILE A 159 -7.13 -9.52 -10.23
C ILE A 159 -6.94 -10.53 -11.37
N GLN A 160 -7.15 -10.05 -12.59
CA GLN A 160 -6.95 -10.86 -13.80
C GLN A 160 -5.47 -11.17 -14.06
N ASN A 161 -5.19 -12.38 -14.53
CA ASN A 161 -3.81 -12.83 -14.79
C ASN A 161 -3.04 -11.94 -15.78
N SER A 162 -3.75 -11.38 -16.77
CA SER A 162 -3.19 -10.46 -17.77
C SER A 162 -2.57 -9.20 -17.15
N SER A 163 -3.06 -8.81 -15.96
CA SER A 163 -2.67 -7.60 -15.25
C SER A 163 -1.60 -7.83 -14.18
N LEU A 164 -1.19 -9.07 -13.92
CA LEU A 164 -0.22 -9.41 -12.86
C LEU A 164 1.10 -8.66 -13.01
N ARG A 165 1.61 -8.60 -14.24
CA ARG A 165 2.87 -7.90 -14.59
C ARG A 165 2.85 -6.40 -14.31
N PHE A 166 1.68 -5.81 -14.05
CA PHE A 166 1.51 -4.39 -13.78
C PHE A 166 1.08 -4.10 -12.34
N ILE A 167 0.90 -5.13 -11.50
CA ILE A 167 0.47 -4.97 -10.11
C ILE A 167 1.44 -4.06 -9.35
N SER A 168 2.74 -4.27 -9.49
CA SER A 168 3.76 -3.43 -8.83
C SER A 168 3.54 -1.96 -9.18
N SER A 169 3.49 -1.63 -10.48
CA SER A 169 3.28 -0.25 -10.91
C SER A 169 1.93 0.34 -10.45
N TYR A 170 0.86 -0.47 -10.38
CA TYR A 170 -0.41 0.02 -9.86
C TYR A 170 -0.34 0.27 -8.35
N LEU A 171 0.37 -0.57 -7.60
CA LEU A 171 0.63 -0.38 -6.18
C LEU A 171 1.46 0.89 -5.95
N ASP A 172 2.58 1.05 -6.67
CA ASP A 172 3.43 2.25 -6.67
C ASP A 172 2.62 3.53 -6.82
N ILE A 173 1.84 3.59 -7.91
CA ILE A 173 1.02 4.76 -8.22
C ILE A 173 -0.01 4.98 -7.12
N THR A 174 -0.63 3.92 -6.61
CA THR A 174 -1.64 4.03 -5.56
C THR A 174 -1.04 4.55 -4.26
N CYS A 175 0.12 4.03 -3.85
CA CYS A 175 0.86 4.49 -2.68
C CYS A 175 1.28 5.95 -2.81
N ALA A 176 1.84 6.33 -3.97
CA ALA A 176 2.21 7.71 -4.26
C ALA A 176 1.00 8.65 -4.18
N LEU A 177 -0.17 8.22 -4.69
CA LEU A 177 -1.42 9.00 -4.60
C LEU A 177 -1.93 9.12 -3.15
N ILE A 178 -1.76 8.08 -2.33
CA ILE A 178 -2.09 8.12 -0.90
C ILE A 178 -1.17 9.12 -0.20
N ASN A 179 0.15 9.00 -0.37
CA ASN A 179 1.13 9.91 0.22
C ASN A 179 0.91 11.38 -0.18
N ALA A 180 0.55 11.62 -1.44
CA ALA A 180 0.36 12.98 -1.96
C ALA A 180 -0.94 13.64 -1.50
N PHE A 181 -2.03 12.89 -1.35
CA PHE A 181 -3.38 13.47 -1.25
C PHE A 181 -4.19 13.01 -0.04
N ARG A 182 -3.79 11.97 0.70
CA ARG A 182 -4.50 11.54 1.91
C ARG A 182 -3.88 12.20 3.14
N PRO A 183 -4.70 12.62 4.12
CA PRO A 183 -4.18 13.03 5.41
C PRO A 183 -3.54 11.84 6.13
N ARG A 184 -2.57 12.14 7.01
CA ARG A 184 -1.92 11.15 7.88
C ARG A 184 -2.98 10.48 8.77
N LEU A 185 -2.96 9.15 8.90
CA LEU A 185 -3.97 8.41 9.68
C LEU A 185 -3.75 8.54 11.19
N VAL A 186 -2.50 8.72 11.62
CA VAL A 186 -2.13 8.71 13.03
C VAL A 186 -1.25 9.93 13.31
N SER A 187 -1.69 10.79 14.22
CA SER A 187 -0.83 11.75 14.92
C SER A 187 -0.38 11.13 16.24
N ASP A 188 0.61 11.74 16.90
CA ASP A 188 0.96 11.33 18.26
C ASP A 188 -0.29 11.34 19.16
N ILE A 189 -0.42 10.28 19.95
CA ILE A 189 -1.51 10.11 20.92
C ILE A 189 -1.30 11.14 22.04
N LEU A 190 -2.38 11.74 22.54
CA LEU A 190 -2.33 12.63 23.70
C LEU A 190 -1.81 11.81 24.91
N ALA A 191 -0.77 12.32 25.58
CA ALA A 191 -0.01 11.59 26.61
C ALA A 191 0.68 10.29 26.14
N GLY A 192 0.98 10.15 24.84
CA GLY A 192 1.61 8.94 24.28
C GLY A 192 2.95 8.58 24.94
N SER A 193 3.76 9.57 25.31
CA SER A 193 5.02 9.36 26.05
C SER A 193 4.79 8.70 27.42
N GLU A 194 3.83 9.19 28.19
CA GLU A 194 3.47 8.60 29.49
C GLU A 194 2.99 7.16 29.34
N ILE A 195 2.14 6.90 28.36
CA ILE A 195 1.65 5.54 28.05
C ILE A 195 2.83 4.63 27.69
N ALA A 196 3.77 5.09 26.86
CA ALA A 196 4.93 4.31 26.45
C ALA A 196 5.84 3.95 27.64
N TYR A 197 6.10 4.89 28.55
CA TYR A 197 6.86 4.61 29.77
C TYR A 197 6.16 3.61 30.69
N ARG A 198 4.83 3.74 30.87
CA ARG A 198 4.04 2.76 31.63
C ARG A 198 4.07 1.37 30.98
N MET A 199 4.07 1.29 29.65
CA MET A 199 4.22 0.02 28.93
C MET A 199 5.58 -0.63 29.20
N LEU A 200 6.67 0.15 29.19
CA LEU A 200 8.01 -0.36 29.50
C LEU A 200 8.13 -0.82 30.96
N GLU A 201 7.53 -0.08 31.89
CA GLU A 201 7.49 -0.46 33.31
C GLU A 201 6.78 -1.81 33.49
N LYS A 202 5.59 -1.97 32.88
CA LYS A 202 4.82 -3.22 32.94
C LYS A 202 5.46 -4.37 32.19
N PHE A 203 6.23 -4.11 31.14
CA PHE A 203 6.96 -5.15 30.41
C PHE A 203 8.00 -5.84 31.31
N ASN A 204 8.60 -5.10 32.25
CA ASN A 204 9.55 -5.65 33.22
C ASN A 204 8.88 -6.31 34.43
N GLN A 205 7.56 -6.20 34.57
CA GLN A 205 6.81 -6.86 35.64
C GLN A 205 6.44 -8.29 35.23
N GLN A 206 6.42 -9.20 36.20
CA GLN A 206 6.02 -10.59 35.96
C GLN A 206 4.52 -10.66 35.64
N ASN A 207 4.13 -11.50 34.68
CA ASN A 207 2.73 -11.65 34.30
C ASN A 207 2.01 -12.62 35.25
N ASP A 208 1.25 -12.09 36.21
CA ASP A 208 0.50 -12.88 37.20
C ASP A 208 -0.47 -13.90 36.57
N ILE A 209 -1.04 -13.60 35.40
CA ILE A 209 -1.92 -14.53 34.66
C ILE A 209 -1.09 -15.70 34.13
N GLN A 210 0.11 -15.43 33.62
CA GLN A 210 1.01 -16.48 33.14
C GLN A 210 1.50 -17.39 34.28
N ILE A 211 1.72 -16.83 35.47
CA ILE A 211 2.03 -17.60 36.69
C ILE A 211 0.85 -18.51 37.04
N ARG A 212 -0.37 -17.96 37.10
CA ARG A 212 -1.57 -18.75 37.40
C ARG A 212 -1.84 -19.86 36.37
N LEU A 213 -1.70 -19.57 35.07
CA LEU A 213 -1.87 -20.57 34.02
C LEU A 213 -0.83 -21.69 34.10
N SER A 214 0.41 -21.37 34.47
CA SER A 214 1.46 -22.38 34.65
C SER A 214 1.32 -23.20 35.93
N GLN A 215 0.56 -22.73 36.91
CA GLN A 215 0.16 -23.53 38.08
C GLN A 215 -0.97 -24.50 37.73
N VAL A 216 -2.01 -24.03 37.03
CA VAL A 216 -3.15 -24.87 36.60
C VAL A 216 -2.71 -25.95 35.60
N ALA A 217 -1.75 -25.67 34.72
CA ALA A 217 -1.25 -26.65 33.75
C ALA A 217 -0.35 -27.75 34.36
N LYS A 218 -0.02 -27.66 35.66
CA LYS A 218 0.80 -28.65 36.39
C LYS A 218 -0.04 -29.59 37.26
N GLU A 219 -1.33 -29.32 37.41
CA GLU A 219 -2.33 -30.22 38.01
C GLU A 219 -2.95 -31.13 36.93
#